data_AF-W2CGA9-F1
#
_entry.id   AF-W2CGA9-F1
#
_cell.length_a   1.000
_cell.length_b   1.000
_cell.length_c   1.000
_cell.angle_alpha   90.00
_cell.angle_beta   90.00
_cell.angle_gamma   90.00
#
_symmetry.space_group_name_H-M   'P 1'
#
loop_
_entity.id
_entity.type
_entity.pdbx_description
1 polymer ?
#
loop_
_entity_poly.entity_id
_entity_poly.type
_entity_poly.pdbx_seq_one_letter_code
_entity_poly.pdbx_strand_id
1 'polypeptide(L)'
;MQTIHLMEYHLGGASQGGAASESATPSPQLPDAGKPRVSKFDYDPTTRKVTVQASVQQAGEVKTPLGDEQTFEIPAEATFTGIVHKYNVKNATGRTTLKFTAGSGDAPVVNGASVPLSIVLNAGEEGVVYSPVGKFELNTPLQNGELVAVYNSNSNVRRIFFFADKVTLSRTTEGYLLVERSVISKD
;
A
#
# COMPACT_ATOMS: atom_id res chain seq x y z
N MET A 1 4.23 68.66 62.78
CA MET A 1 3.77 67.89 63.96
C MET A 1 2.51 67.13 63.57
N GLN A 2 2.43 65.88 64.00
CA GLN A 2 1.23 65.02 64.00
C GLN A 2 0.02 65.70 64.66
N THR A 3 -1.19 65.24 64.31
CA THR A 3 -2.27 64.78 65.22
C THR A 3 -3.50 64.46 64.35
N ILE A 4 -3.66 63.20 63.93
CA ILE A 4 -4.51 62.13 64.51
C ILE A 4 -6.02 62.41 64.34
N HIS A 5 -6.66 61.65 63.44
CA HIS A 5 -8.07 61.26 63.62
C HIS A 5 -8.06 59.84 64.19
N LEU A 6 -8.50 59.72 65.45
CA LEU A 6 -8.56 58.45 66.18
C LEU A 6 -9.63 57.54 65.57
N MET A 7 -9.21 56.32 65.24
CA MET A 7 -10.06 55.13 65.17
C MET A 7 -10.45 54.73 66.59
N GLU A 8 -11.59 54.07 66.80
CA GLU A 8 -11.60 53.01 67.82
C GLU A 8 -12.58 51.85 67.55
N TYR A 9 -11.96 50.76 67.10
CA TYR A 9 -12.13 49.35 67.46
C TYR A 9 -13.48 48.82 68.02
N HIS A 10 -14.12 47.90 67.27
CA HIS A 10 -14.29 46.43 67.51
C HIS A 10 -15.39 46.08 68.56
N LEU A 11 -16.19 45.02 68.48
CA LEU A 11 -15.89 43.58 68.38
C LEU A 11 -17.16 42.77 67.99
N GLY A 12 -16.97 41.67 67.24
CA GLY A 12 -17.64 40.37 67.41
C GLY A 12 -19.17 40.22 67.28
N GLY A 13 -19.63 39.34 66.37
CA GLY A 13 -20.96 38.72 66.43
C GLY A 13 -21.48 38.24 65.08
N ALA A 14 -21.77 36.94 64.96
CA ALA A 14 -22.42 36.35 63.78
C ALA A 14 -23.94 36.36 63.93
N SER A 15 -24.69 36.72 62.87
CA SER A 15 -25.84 35.93 62.37
C SER A 15 -26.48 36.58 61.12
N GLN A 16 -26.63 35.76 60.09
CA GLN A 16 -27.68 35.73 59.05
C GLN A 16 -28.50 36.99 58.76
N GLY A 17 -28.48 37.40 57.49
CA GLY A 17 -29.62 38.03 56.84
C GLY A 17 -29.23 39.07 55.81
N GLY A 18 -29.35 38.73 54.52
CA GLY A 18 -29.32 39.70 53.43
C GLY A 18 -28.60 39.16 52.20
N ALA A 19 -29.37 38.79 51.18
CA ALA A 19 -28.88 38.36 49.88
C ALA A 19 -27.97 39.42 49.25
N ALA A 20 -26.66 39.16 49.22
CA ALA A 20 -25.74 39.86 48.34
C ALA A 20 -25.75 39.13 47.00
N SER A 21 -26.34 39.75 45.97
CA SER A 21 -26.09 39.39 44.59
C SER A 21 -24.58 39.41 44.35
N GLU A 22 -23.98 38.22 44.16
CA GLU A 22 -22.70 38.10 43.48
C GLU A 22 -22.90 38.69 42.07
N SER A 23 -22.48 39.94 41.88
CA SER A 23 -22.23 40.48 40.56
C SER A 23 -21.05 39.73 39.98
N ALA A 24 -21.30 38.56 39.40
CA ALA A 24 -20.35 37.89 38.53
C ALA A 24 -20.07 38.82 37.35
N THR A 25 -18.90 39.47 37.34
CA THR A 25 -18.40 40.14 36.14
C THR A 25 -18.40 39.13 35.01
N PRO A 26 -19.07 39.39 33.86
CA PRO A 26 -19.06 38.46 32.74
C PRO A 26 -17.60 38.23 32.33
N SER A 27 -17.19 36.96 32.27
CA SER A 27 -15.87 36.60 31.77
C SER A 27 -15.67 37.22 30.38
N PRO A 28 -14.51 37.83 30.08
CA PRO A 28 -14.24 38.37 28.75
C PRO A 28 -14.47 37.27 27.70
N GLN A 29 -15.39 37.52 26.76
CA GLN A 29 -15.61 36.58 25.67
C GLN A 29 -14.47 36.72 24.66
N LEU A 30 -13.73 35.62 24.45
CA LEU A 30 -12.68 35.59 23.44
C LEU A 30 -13.28 35.68 22.03
N PRO A 31 -12.60 36.38 21.09
CA PRO A 31 -13.02 36.36 19.69
C PRO A 31 -12.92 34.94 19.12
N ASP A 32 -13.83 34.62 18.20
CA ASP A 32 -13.76 33.35 17.45
C ASP A 32 -12.43 33.27 16.68
N ALA A 33 -11.72 32.16 16.83
CA ALA A 33 -10.45 31.94 16.15
C ALA A 33 -10.60 31.73 14.62
N GLY A 34 -11.83 31.49 14.17
CA GLY A 34 -12.16 31.13 12.81
C GLY A 34 -11.81 29.68 12.50
N LYS A 35 -12.22 29.22 11.31
CA LYS A 35 -12.00 27.82 10.89
C LYS A 35 -10.52 27.57 10.56
N PRO A 36 -9.94 26.45 11.01
CA PRO A 36 -8.62 26.02 10.57
C PRO A 36 -8.54 25.87 9.05
N ARG A 37 -7.40 26.24 8.47
CA ARG A 37 -7.09 26.09 7.04
C ARG A 37 -5.63 25.69 6.85
N VAL A 38 -5.31 25.14 5.69
CA VAL A 38 -3.91 24.92 5.28
C VAL A 38 -3.38 26.22 4.67
N SER A 39 -2.30 26.77 5.23
CA SER A 39 -1.62 27.97 4.72
C SER A 39 -0.47 27.65 3.77
N LYS A 40 0.13 26.46 3.91
CA LYS A 40 1.21 25.98 3.04
C LYS A 40 1.03 24.50 2.73
N PHE A 41 1.25 24.16 1.48
CA PHE A 41 1.29 22.78 0.98
C PHE A 41 2.47 22.67 0.02
N ASP A 42 3.35 21.72 0.28
CA ASP A 42 4.49 21.39 -0.57
C ASP A 42 4.53 19.88 -0.79
N TYR A 43 4.72 19.44 -2.03
CA TYR A 43 4.84 18.03 -2.39
C TYR A 43 6.16 17.83 -3.13
N ASP A 44 7.04 17.01 -2.55
CA ASP A 44 8.25 16.53 -3.22
C ASP A 44 7.96 15.17 -3.89
N PRO A 45 7.89 15.12 -5.24
CA PRO A 45 7.64 13.87 -5.96
C PRO A 45 8.79 12.86 -5.89
N THR A 46 10.00 13.31 -5.56
CA THR A 46 11.20 12.46 -5.46
C THR A 46 11.14 11.62 -4.19
N THR A 47 10.87 12.27 -3.05
CA THR A 47 10.74 11.60 -1.75
C THR A 47 9.32 11.14 -1.45
N ARG A 48 8.35 11.53 -2.28
CA ARG A 48 6.91 11.33 -2.10
C ARG A 48 6.43 11.85 -0.75
N LYS A 49 6.95 13.00 -0.31
CA LYS A 49 6.60 13.61 0.97
C LYS A 49 5.74 14.84 0.75
N VAL A 50 4.73 14.99 1.59
CA VAL A 50 3.88 16.17 1.65
C VAL A 50 4.21 16.91 2.94
N THR A 51 4.58 18.18 2.83
CA THR A 51 4.72 19.08 3.97
C THR A 51 3.55 20.05 3.99
N VAL A 52 2.83 20.12 5.11
CA VAL A 52 1.71 21.04 5.28
C VAL A 52 1.92 21.93 6.49
N GLN A 53 1.40 23.14 6.42
CA GLN A 53 1.30 24.05 7.56
C GLN A 53 -0.14 24.48 7.73
N ALA A 54 -0.66 24.35 8.95
CA ALA A 54 -1.99 24.82 9.30
C ALA A 54 -1.96 26.28 9.76
N SER A 55 -3.08 26.98 9.61
CA SER A 55 -3.32 28.30 10.18
C SER A 55 -4.77 28.47 10.59
N VAL A 56 -5.03 29.46 11.45
CA VAL A 56 -6.37 29.96 11.76
C VAL A 56 -6.46 31.44 11.40
N GLN A 57 -7.67 32.01 11.32
CA GLN A 57 -7.83 33.42 10.93
C GLN A 57 -7.41 34.38 12.04
N GLN A 58 -7.70 34.04 13.28
CA GLN A 58 -7.34 34.83 14.46
C GLN A 58 -6.93 33.85 15.56
N ALA A 59 -5.75 33.99 16.15
CA ALA A 59 -5.34 33.16 17.29
C ALA A 59 -5.40 33.97 18.61
N GLY A 60 -6.31 34.93 18.69
CA GLY A 60 -6.40 35.85 19.83
C GLY A 60 -5.16 36.74 19.94
N GLU A 61 -4.46 36.70 21.07
CA GLU A 61 -3.24 37.49 21.34
C GLU A 61 -2.05 37.11 20.43
N VAL A 62 -2.10 35.93 19.80
CA VAL A 62 -1.03 35.45 18.92
C VAL A 62 -1.13 36.15 17.57
N LYS A 63 -0.20 37.09 17.33
CA LYS A 63 -0.10 37.88 16.08
C LYS A 63 0.16 37.03 14.84
N THR A 64 0.68 35.81 15.00
CA THR A 64 1.02 34.90 13.90
C THR A 64 0.32 33.56 14.08
N PRO A 65 -0.88 33.37 13.51
CA PRO A 65 -1.69 32.16 13.71
C PRO A 65 -1.23 31.01 12.79
N LEU A 66 0.06 30.69 12.78
CA LEU A 66 0.65 29.58 12.02
C LEU A 66 0.97 28.42 12.97
N GLY A 67 0.56 27.21 12.61
CA GLY A 67 1.00 25.98 13.25
C GLY A 67 2.36 25.53 12.72
N ASP A 68 2.88 24.44 13.31
CA ASP A 68 4.12 23.82 12.86
C ASP A 68 3.96 23.15 11.48
N GLU A 69 5.06 23.07 10.75
CA GLU A 69 5.12 22.25 9.54
C GLU A 69 5.13 20.77 9.93
N GLN A 70 4.25 19.99 9.29
CA GLN A 70 4.21 18.54 9.44
C GLN A 70 4.45 17.87 8.10
N THR A 71 5.28 16.83 8.09
CA THR A 71 5.63 16.06 6.91
C THR A 71 5.00 14.67 6.97
N PHE A 72 4.30 14.30 5.92
CA PHE A 72 3.66 13.01 5.73
C PHE A 72 4.28 12.30 4.53
N GLU A 73 4.53 11.00 4.66
CA GLU A 73 4.98 10.18 3.54
C GLU A 73 3.76 9.68 2.76
N ILE A 74 3.78 9.84 1.44
CA ILE A 74 2.83 9.18 0.55
C ILE A 74 3.42 7.81 0.22
N PRO A 75 2.76 6.71 0.63
CA PRO A 75 3.26 5.37 0.35
C PRO A 75 3.43 5.20 -1.14
N ALA A 76 4.54 4.59 -1.54
CA ALA A 76 4.77 4.32 -2.93
C ALA A 76 3.71 3.34 -3.45
N GLU A 77 3.07 3.65 -4.58
CA GLU A 77 2.26 2.66 -5.26
C GLU A 77 3.08 1.39 -5.48
N ALA A 78 2.45 0.27 -5.15
CA ALA A 78 2.97 -1.07 -5.30
C ALA A 78 3.33 -1.34 -6.76
N THR A 79 4.57 -1.09 -7.16
CA THR A 79 5.04 -1.40 -8.50
C THR A 79 5.25 -2.92 -8.64
N PHE A 80 5.09 -3.40 -9.87
CA PHE A 80 5.49 -4.77 -10.20
C PHE A 80 6.99 -4.79 -10.45
N THR A 81 7.69 -5.66 -9.74
CA THR A 81 9.15 -5.83 -9.84
C THR A 81 9.54 -6.79 -10.97
N GLY A 82 8.57 -7.56 -11.47
CA GLY A 82 8.72 -8.48 -12.58
C GLY A 82 7.41 -9.17 -12.92
N ILE A 83 7.46 -10.09 -13.87
CA ILE A 83 6.33 -10.90 -14.32
C ILE A 83 6.71 -12.38 -14.32
N VAL A 84 5.79 -13.22 -13.85
CA VAL A 84 5.93 -14.68 -13.85
C VAL A 84 4.70 -15.27 -14.51
N HIS A 85 4.87 -16.21 -15.42
CA HIS A 85 3.79 -16.98 -15.99
C HIS A 85 3.63 -18.29 -15.20
N LYS A 86 2.41 -18.61 -14.80
CA LYS A 86 2.02 -19.89 -14.21
C LYS A 86 1.16 -20.64 -15.22
N TYR A 87 1.59 -21.84 -15.60
CA TYR A 87 0.84 -22.71 -16.49
C TYR A 87 0.33 -23.92 -15.72
N ASN A 88 -0.99 -24.03 -15.62
CA ASN A 88 -1.64 -25.27 -15.21
C ASN A 88 -1.75 -26.14 -16.47
N VAL A 89 -0.89 -27.15 -16.58
CA VAL A 89 -0.74 -27.97 -17.79
C VAL A 89 -1.46 -29.30 -17.61
N LYS A 90 -2.15 -29.74 -18.67
CA LYS A 90 -2.74 -31.08 -18.78
C LYS A 90 -2.18 -31.82 -19.97
N ASN A 91 -1.68 -33.04 -19.74
CA ASN A 91 -1.27 -33.93 -20.80
C ASN A 91 -2.47 -34.74 -21.33
N ALA A 92 -3.18 -34.22 -22.34
CA ALA A 92 -4.33 -34.92 -22.94
C ALA A 92 -4.00 -35.72 -24.21
N THR A 93 -2.73 -36.14 -24.38
CA THR A 93 -2.29 -36.98 -25.53
C THR A 93 -2.80 -38.42 -25.49
N GLY A 94 -3.33 -38.88 -24.35
CA GLY A 94 -3.91 -40.21 -24.18
C GLY A 94 -2.92 -41.39 -24.15
N ARG A 95 -1.67 -41.22 -24.62
CA ARG A 95 -0.67 -42.30 -24.64
C ARG A 95 0.76 -41.90 -24.29
N THR A 96 1.11 -40.62 -24.35
CA THR A 96 2.53 -40.24 -24.35
C THR A 96 2.92 -39.41 -23.15
N THR A 97 4.09 -39.70 -22.56
CA THR A 97 4.70 -38.86 -21.52
C THR A 97 5.34 -37.62 -22.14
N LEU A 98 5.00 -36.45 -21.59
CA LEU A 98 5.52 -35.15 -22.01
C LEU A 98 6.31 -34.48 -20.90
N LYS A 99 7.39 -33.79 -21.28
CA LYS A 99 8.09 -32.83 -20.43
C LYS A 99 7.66 -31.42 -20.81
N PHE A 100 6.98 -30.73 -19.91
CA PHE A 100 6.65 -29.31 -20.03
C PHE A 100 7.78 -28.48 -19.44
N THR A 101 8.17 -27.39 -20.09
CA THR A 101 9.20 -26.44 -19.65
C THR A 101 8.76 -25.03 -19.99
N ALA A 102 8.77 -24.13 -19.00
CA ALA A 102 8.44 -22.72 -19.17
C ALA A 102 9.70 -21.86 -19.10
N GLY A 103 10.09 -21.29 -20.25
CA GLY A 103 11.29 -20.46 -20.39
C GLY A 103 12.62 -21.16 -20.11
N SER A 104 13.68 -20.36 -20.02
CA SER A 104 15.03 -20.79 -19.69
C SER A 104 15.65 -19.79 -18.71
N GLY A 105 16.16 -20.27 -17.58
CA GLY A 105 16.72 -19.41 -16.53
C GLY A 105 16.58 -20.07 -15.16
N ASP A 106 16.63 -19.26 -14.10
CA ASP A 106 16.47 -19.73 -12.73
C ASP A 106 14.99 -19.87 -12.35
N ALA A 107 14.71 -20.85 -11.50
CA ALA A 107 13.39 -21.05 -10.92
C ALA A 107 12.99 -19.80 -10.09
N PRO A 108 11.79 -19.24 -10.30
CA PRO A 108 11.36 -18.10 -9.51
C PRO A 108 10.97 -18.56 -8.10
N VAL A 109 11.00 -17.61 -7.15
CA VAL A 109 10.30 -17.74 -5.87
C VAL A 109 8.93 -17.08 -6.03
N VAL A 110 7.86 -17.82 -5.78
CA VAL A 110 6.48 -17.31 -5.86
C VAL A 110 5.81 -17.58 -4.53
N ASN A 111 5.35 -16.52 -3.87
CA ASN A 111 4.72 -16.60 -2.55
C ASN A 111 5.58 -17.34 -1.51
N GLY A 112 6.88 -17.06 -1.51
CA GLY A 112 7.87 -17.66 -0.61
C GLY A 112 8.34 -19.07 -1.00
N ALA A 113 7.82 -19.67 -2.07
CA ALA A 113 8.20 -21.01 -2.51
C ALA A 113 8.99 -20.98 -3.82
N SER A 114 10.11 -21.72 -3.88
CA SER A 114 10.78 -22.01 -5.15
C SER A 114 9.89 -22.95 -5.96
N VAL A 115 9.50 -22.55 -7.17
CA VAL A 115 8.55 -23.29 -7.99
C VAL A 115 9.20 -23.85 -9.26
N PRO A 116 8.72 -24.98 -9.80
CA PRO A 116 9.41 -25.68 -10.88
C PRO A 116 9.26 -24.98 -12.24
N LEU A 117 10.35 -24.95 -13.00
CA LEU A 117 10.35 -24.53 -14.41
C LEU A 117 9.89 -25.64 -15.36
N SER A 118 9.98 -26.89 -14.94
CA SER A 118 9.64 -28.04 -15.76
C SER A 118 8.99 -29.17 -14.98
N ILE A 119 8.16 -29.94 -15.66
CA ILE A 119 7.51 -31.12 -15.09
C ILE A 119 7.36 -32.20 -16.17
N VAL A 120 7.48 -33.46 -15.77
CA VAL A 120 7.23 -34.62 -16.63
C VAL A 120 5.88 -35.21 -16.23
N LEU A 121 4.97 -35.36 -17.19
CA LEU A 121 3.62 -35.85 -16.99
C LEU A 121 3.32 -37.01 -17.93
N ASN A 122 2.81 -38.11 -17.40
CA ASN A 122 2.21 -39.18 -18.17
C ASN A 122 0.89 -38.72 -18.81
N ALA A 123 0.37 -39.53 -19.72
CA ALA A 123 -0.92 -39.25 -20.34
C ALA A 123 -2.04 -39.19 -19.30
N GLY A 124 -2.87 -38.17 -19.38
CA GLY A 124 -3.98 -37.89 -18.47
C GLY A 124 -3.61 -37.07 -17.25
N GLU A 125 -2.33 -36.91 -16.94
CA GLU A 125 -1.87 -36.19 -15.75
C GLU A 125 -1.91 -34.66 -15.94
N GLU A 126 -1.98 -33.98 -14.80
CA GLU A 126 -2.00 -32.52 -14.68
C GLU A 126 -0.89 -32.06 -13.75
N GLY A 127 -0.39 -30.85 -13.98
CA GLY A 127 0.69 -30.27 -13.20
C GLY A 127 0.81 -28.78 -13.37
N VAL A 128 1.76 -28.17 -12.67
CA VAL A 128 2.00 -26.73 -12.71
C VAL A 128 3.47 -26.45 -12.99
N VAL A 129 3.73 -25.54 -13.92
CA VAL A 129 5.08 -25.01 -14.20
C VAL A 129 5.04 -23.49 -14.24
N TYR A 130 6.17 -22.88 -13.87
CA TYR A 130 6.32 -21.44 -13.82
C TYR A 130 7.46 -21.00 -14.72
N SER A 131 7.36 -19.81 -15.30
CA SER A 131 8.50 -19.20 -16.00
C SER A 131 9.52 -18.60 -15.03
N PRO A 132 10.79 -18.40 -15.45
CA PRO A 132 11.66 -17.44 -14.77
C PRO A 132 11.02 -16.05 -14.67
N VAL A 133 11.52 -15.22 -13.76
CA VAL A 133 11.06 -13.83 -13.61
C VAL A 133 11.46 -13.03 -14.85
N GLY A 134 10.47 -12.58 -15.61
CA GLY A 134 10.64 -11.61 -16.68
C GLY A 134 10.76 -10.19 -16.10
N LYS A 135 11.63 -9.38 -16.70
CA LYS A 135 11.77 -7.96 -16.34
C LYS A 135 10.92 -7.09 -17.25
N PHE A 136 10.40 -6.00 -16.71
CA PHE A 136 9.79 -4.94 -17.50
C PHE A 136 10.90 -4.04 -18.06
N GLU A 137 11.09 -4.10 -19.36
CA GLU A 137 12.06 -3.27 -20.07
C GLU A 137 11.37 -2.56 -21.23
N LEU A 138 11.60 -1.26 -21.34
CA LEU A 138 10.96 -0.43 -22.36
C LEU A 138 11.35 -0.93 -23.75
N ASN A 139 10.36 -1.11 -24.63
CA ASN A 139 10.54 -1.55 -26.02
C ASN A 139 11.25 -2.91 -26.19
N THR A 140 11.33 -3.72 -25.15
CA THR A 140 11.94 -5.05 -25.20
C THR A 140 10.84 -6.11 -25.19
N PRO A 141 10.86 -7.10 -26.11
CA PRO A 141 9.92 -8.21 -26.07
C PRO A 141 10.00 -8.91 -24.72
N LEU A 142 8.83 -9.21 -24.15
CA LEU A 142 8.79 -9.91 -22.88
C LEU A 142 9.39 -11.31 -23.03
N GLN A 143 10.51 -11.54 -22.34
CA GLN A 143 11.19 -12.83 -22.34
C GLN A 143 10.56 -13.78 -21.30
N ASN A 144 10.91 -15.06 -21.40
CA ASN A 144 10.57 -16.11 -20.43
C ASN A 144 9.11 -16.57 -20.38
N GLY A 145 8.19 -15.97 -21.14
CA GLY A 145 6.80 -16.44 -21.25
C GLY A 145 6.54 -17.61 -22.22
N GLU A 146 7.59 -18.24 -22.78
CA GLU A 146 7.40 -19.38 -23.69
C GLU A 146 7.15 -20.67 -22.90
N LEU A 147 6.12 -21.43 -23.30
CA LEU A 147 5.88 -22.78 -22.82
C LEU A 147 6.19 -23.77 -23.93
N VAL A 148 7.01 -24.77 -23.63
CA VAL A 148 7.39 -25.84 -24.54
C VAL A 148 7.06 -27.18 -23.90
N ALA A 149 6.66 -28.15 -24.72
CA ALA A 149 6.37 -29.51 -24.33
C ALA A 149 7.01 -30.41 -25.38
N VAL A 150 7.81 -31.36 -24.90
CA VAL A 150 8.54 -32.32 -25.72
C VAL A 150 8.25 -33.72 -25.21
N TYR A 151 8.41 -34.72 -26.08
CA TYR A 151 8.40 -36.09 -25.63
C TYR A 151 9.55 -36.34 -24.66
N ASN A 152 9.27 -37.03 -23.55
CA ASN A 152 10.31 -37.32 -22.57
C ASN A 152 11.38 -38.28 -23.14
N SER A 153 11.03 -39.06 -24.16
CA SER A 153 11.89 -40.08 -24.77
C SER A 153 12.56 -39.67 -26.09
N ASN A 154 12.21 -38.52 -26.69
CA ASN A 154 12.75 -38.10 -27.99
C ASN A 154 12.79 -36.57 -28.14
N SER A 155 13.92 -36.05 -28.63
CA SER A 155 14.20 -34.61 -28.80
C SER A 155 13.49 -33.94 -29.97
N ASN A 156 12.57 -34.62 -30.68
CA ASN A 156 11.97 -34.11 -31.91
C ASN A 156 10.46 -33.82 -31.79
N VAL A 157 10.14 -32.59 -32.23
CA VAL A 157 8.87 -31.94 -32.59
C VAL A 157 8.00 -31.34 -31.47
N ARG A 158 7.78 -30.02 -31.63
CA ARG A 158 6.80 -29.15 -30.96
C ARG A 158 5.37 -29.56 -31.33
N ARG A 159 4.51 -29.85 -30.35
CA ARG A 159 3.06 -30.00 -30.56
C ARG A 159 2.26 -28.78 -30.14
N ILE A 160 1.04 -28.72 -30.67
CA ILE A 160 0.07 -27.64 -30.57
C ILE A 160 -0.44 -27.53 -29.12
N PHE A 161 -0.20 -26.39 -28.50
CA PHE A 161 -0.85 -26.01 -27.25
C PHE A 161 -2.20 -25.40 -27.52
N PHE A 162 -3.21 -25.86 -26.79
CA PHE A 162 -4.43 -25.12 -26.65
C PHE A 162 -4.37 -24.38 -25.31
N PHE A 163 -4.15 -23.08 -25.39
CA PHE A 163 -4.35 -22.20 -24.25
C PHE A 163 -5.85 -22.06 -24.03
N ALA A 164 -6.31 -22.25 -22.79
CA ALA A 164 -7.66 -21.88 -22.44
C ALA A 164 -7.83 -20.37 -22.56
N ASP A 165 -9.03 -19.93 -22.93
CA ASP A 165 -9.34 -18.51 -23.17
C ASP A 165 -9.20 -17.65 -21.89
N LYS A 166 -9.29 -18.28 -20.72
CA LYS A 166 -9.25 -17.58 -19.43
C LYS A 166 -7.81 -17.38 -18.94
N VAL A 167 -7.48 -16.11 -18.65
CA VAL A 167 -6.26 -15.68 -17.97
C VAL A 167 -6.62 -15.07 -16.63
N THR A 168 -5.88 -15.42 -15.58
CA THR A 168 -6.01 -14.79 -14.25
C THR A 168 -4.75 -14.01 -13.93
N LEU A 169 -4.91 -12.78 -13.43
CA LEU A 169 -3.83 -11.91 -13.03
C LEU A 169 -3.87 -11.72 -11.52
N SER A 170 -2.71 -11.82 -10.87
CA SER A 170 -2.58 -11.56 -9.43
C SER A 170 -1.21 -10.98 -9.11
N ARG A 171 -1.03 -10.46 -7.89
CA ARG A 171 0.26 -9.98 -7.39
C ARG A 171 0.82 -10.96 -6.38
N THR A 172 2.09 -11.32 -6.52
CA THR A 172 2.79 -12.19 -5.56
C THR A 172 3.35 -11.38 -4.38
N THR A 173 3.75 -12.05 -3.30
CA THR A 173 4.40 -11.38 -2.15
C THR A 173 5.75 -10.76 -2.52
N GLU A 174 6.43 -11.29 -3.54
CA GLU A 174 7.68 -10.74 -4.09
C GLU A 174 7.45 -9.49 -4.97
N GLY A 175 6.18 -9.11 -5.19
CA GLY A 175 5.81 -7.99 -6.03
C GLY A 175 5.76 -8.31 -7.52
N TYR A 176 5.72 -9.59 -7.92
CA TYR A 176 5.58 -9.97 -9.33
C TYR A 176 4.13 -9.90 -9.79
N LEU A 177 3.94 -9.58 -11.07
CA LEU A 177 2.68 -9.84 -11.77
C LEU A 177 2.65 -11.33 -12.13
N LEU A 178 1.72 -12.08 -11.54
CA LEU A 178 1.52 -13.48 -11.86
C LEU A 178 0.43 -13.61 -12.92
N VAL A 179 0.81 -14.16 -14.08
CA VAL A 179 -0.09 -14.44 -15.20
C VAL A 179 -0.39 -15.94 -15.22
N GLU A 180 -1.58 -16.32 -14.78
CA GLU A 180 -2.01 -17.71 -14.72
C GLU A 180 -2.83 -18.10 -15.95
N ARG A 181 -2.45 -19.22 -16.58
CA ARG A 181 -3.13 -19.80 -17.75
C ARG A 181 -3.30 -21.30 -17.60
N SER A 182 -4.39 -21.82 -18.14
CA SER A 182 -4.57 -23.27 -18.30
C SER A 182 -4.15 -23.69 -19.72
N VAL A 183 -3.46 -24.81 -19.83
CA VAL A 183 -2.93 -25.33 -21.10
C VAL A 183 -3.24 -26.80 -21.21
N ILE A 184 -3.80 -27.19 -22.36
CA ILE A 184 -4.08 -28.59 -22.68
C ILE A 184 -3.26 -28.96 -23.90
N SER A 185 -2.40 -29.98 -23.77
CA SER A 185 -1.72 -30.56 -24.93
C SER A 185 -2.61 -31.62 -25.58
N LYS A 186 -2.72 -31.60 -26.91
CA LYS A 186 -3.36 -32.66 -27.69
C LYS A 186 -2.37 -33.23 -28.71
N ASP A 187 -2.68 -34.43 -29.19
CA ASP A 187 -1.92 -35.11 -30.24
C ASP A 187 -1.99 -34.42 -31.60
#